data_AF-A0A0C2RU21-F1
#
_entry.id   AF-A0A0C2RU21-F1
#
_cell.length_a   1.000
_cell.length_b   1.000
_cell.length_c   1.000
_cell.angle_alpha   90.00
_cell.angle_beta   90.00
_cell.angle_gamma   90.00
#
_symmetry.space_group_name_H-M   'P 1'
#
loop_
_entity.id
_entity.type
_entity.pdbx_description
1 polymer ?
#
loop_
_entity_poly.entity_id
_entity_poly.type
_entity_poly.pdbx_seq_one_letter_code
_entity_poly.pdbx_strand_id
1 'polypeptide(L)'
;MTSDFIWQHYLPLYAKHHVTQVLFTRYTAAGITHSEQLAIEKAPALCAHIEHAELFYQQAAHSTVFIQPVLQFYGMIHLFKAAIMMKDPFHPEKTNQLAHGVSSRKIKKKHYTFLEDTVKIQKHGLYTTFSEKLLHCSPRMITCDMHQLFNSLHDPCPSLHNMQTHYLILYSLSMLARYETEWWHRCMTYKETTDYPVIKSFLTYAAHQVPDGMRVFLLD
;
A
#
# COMPACT_ATOMS: atom_id res chain seq x y z
N MET A 1 9.36 -7.15 20.93
CA MET A 1 9.98 -7.71 19.71
C MET A 1 9.01 -7.44 18.58
N THR A 2 9.36 -6.58 17.63
CA THR A 2 8.57 -6.41 16.41
C THR A 2 8.71 -7.71 15.64
N SER A 3 7.60 -8.41 15.38
CA SER A 3 7.61 -9.59 14.53
C SER A 3 7.85 -9.10 13.11
N ASP A 4 9.11 -9.08 12.68
CA ASP A 4 9.45 -8.75 11.30
C ASP A 4 8.77 -9.76 10.37
N PHE A 5 8.17 -9.28 9.28
CA PHE A 5 7.54 -10.16 8.31
C PHE A 5 8.57 -11.08 7.64
N ILE A 6 8.24 -12.36 7.51
CA ILE A 6 9.10 -13.34 6.85
C ILE A 6 8.91 -13.24 5.34
N TRP A 7 9.81 -12.50 4.68
CA TRP A 7 9.80 -12.30 3.22
C TRP A 7 9.98 -13.58 2.41
N GLN A 8 10.46 -14.66 3.03
CA GLN A 8 10.65 -15.95 2.37
C GLN A 8 9.35 -16.53 1.79
N HIS A 9 8.18 -16.13 2.32
CA HIS A 9 6.89 -16.49 1.73
C HIS A 9 6.76 -16.06 0.26
N TYR A 10 7.47 -15.02 -0.17
CA TYR A 10 7.44 -14.52 -1.54
C TYR A 10 8.54 -15.09 -2.45
N LEU A 11 9.42 -15.98 -1.97
CA LEU A 11 10.53 -16.56 -2.76
C LEU A 11 10.13 -17.06 -4.15
N PRO A 12 8.99 -17.74 -4.35
CA PRO A 12 8.58 -18.17 -5.70
C PRO A 12 8.46 -17.01 -6.69
N LEU A 13 8.12 -15.80 -6.22
CA LEU A 13 7.91 -14.62 -7.05
C LEU A 13 9.22 -13.90 -7.45
N TYR A 14 10.38 -14.33 -6.94
CA TYR A 14 11.69 -13.87 -7.40
C TYR A 14 12.17 -14.66 -8.63
N ALA A 15 11.64 -15.86 -8.83
CA ALA A 15 12.02 -16.71 -9.94
C ALA A 15 11.18 -16.36 -11.19
N LYS A 16 11.77 -15.60 -12.12
CA LYS A 16 11.12 -15.19 -13.38
C LYS A 16 10.39 -16.34 -14.09
N HIS A 17 11.03 -17.51 -14.20
CA HIS A 17 10.42 -18.68 -14.84
C HIS A 17 9.12 -19.11 -14.14
N HIS A 18 9.13 -19.16 -12.80
CA HIS A 18 7.94 -19.50 -12.02
C HIS A 18 6.84 -18.44 -12.20
N VAL A 19 7.19 -17.16 -12.12
CA VAL A 19 6.24 -16.06 -12.33
C VAL A 19 5.62 -16.12 -13.73
N THR A 20 6.41 -16.38 -14.78
CA THR A 20 5.88 -16.56 -16.14
C THR A 20 4.84 -17.69 -16.20
N GLN A 21 5.10 -18.84 -15.55
CA GLN A 21 4.14 -19.95 -15.52
C GLN A 21 2.85 -19.58 -14.78
N VAL A 22 2.95 -18.90 -13.64
CA VAL A 22 1.80 -18.44 -12.85
C VAL A 22 0.96 -17.45 -13.65
N LEU A 23 1.59 -16.42 -14.23
CA LEU A 23 0.91 -15.42 -15.04
C LEU A 23 0.24 -16.05 -16.26
N PHE A 24 0.93 -16.95 -16.97
CA PHE A 24 0.35 -17.65 -18.12
C PHE A 24 -0.91 -18.42 -17.73
N THR A 25 -0.87 -19.14 -16.60
CA THR A 25 -2.02 -19.89 -16.08
C THR A 25 -3.18 -18.96 -15.75
N ARG A 26 -2.93 -17.88 -15.00
CA ARG A 26 -3.96 -16.92 -14.58
C ARG A 26 -4.58 -16.18 -15.77
N TYR A 27 -3.76 -15.69 -16.69
CA TYR A 27 -4.22 -14.97 -17.88
C TYR A 27 -5.05 -15.88 -18.81
N THR A 28 -4.63 -17.13 -18.97
CA THR A 28 -5.37 -18.12 -19.76
C THR A 28 -6.72 -18.44 -19.11
N ALA A 29 -6.75 -18.66 -17.78
CA ALA A 29 -7.99 -18.89 -17.04
C ALA A 29 -8.94 -17.69 -17.09
N ALA A 30 -8.41 -16.47 -17.18
CA ALA A 30 -9.18 -15.24 -17.35
C ALA A 30 -9.63 -14.97 -18.81
N GLY A 31 -9.30 -15.85 -19.76
CA GLY A 31 -9.67 -15.69 -21.17
C GLY A 31 -8.91 -14.59 -21.91
N ILE A 32 -7.73 -14.20 -21.42
CA ILE A 32 -6.91 -13.15 -22.03
C ILE A 32 -6.20 -13.71 -23.27
N THR A 33 -6.37 -13.04 -24.41
CA THR A 33 -5.69 -13.38 -25.67
C THR A 33 -4.19 -13.13 -25.58
N HIS A 34 -3.38 -13.98 -26.24
CA HIS A 34 -1.91 -13.90 -26.21
C HIS A 34 -1.32 -14.00 -24.78
N SER A 35 -1.95 -14.82 -23.92
CA SER A 35 -1.60 -14.99 -22.50
C SER A 35 -0.12 -15.36 -22.28
N GLU A 36 0.46 -16.22 -23.11
CA GLU A 36 1.86 -16.64 -22.99
C GLU A 36 2.82 -15.47 -23.22
N GLN A 37 2.62 -14.72 -24.31
CA GLN A 37 3.43 -13.55 -24.63
C GLN A 37 3.33 -12.49 -23.53
N LEU A 38 2.11 -12.21 -23.06
CA LEU A 38 1.89 -11.27 -21.95
C LEU A 38 2.55 -11.74 -20.65
N ALA A 39 2.52 -13.04 -20.35
CA ALA A 39 3.17 -13.58 -19.16
C ALA A 39 4.70 -13.43 -19.22
N ILE A 40 5.31 -13.67 -20.39
CA ILE A 40 6.75 -13.47 -20.61
C ILE A 40 7.11 -11.99 -20.46
N GLU A 41 6.30 -11.09 -21.02
CA GLU A 41 6.51 -9.64 -20.95
C GLU A 41 6.41 -9.10 -19.51
N LYS A 42 5.41 -9.55 -18.73
CA LYS A 42 5.10 -8.97 -17.41
C LYS A 42 5.92 -9.59 -16.27
N ALA A 43 6.39 -10.82 -16.40
CA ALA A 43 7.12 -11.49 -15.32
C ALA A 43 8.33 -10.70 -14.77
N PRO A 44 9.22 -10.09 -15.59
CA PRO A 44 10.35 -9.32 -15.06
C PRO A 44 9.92 -8.13 -14.18
N ALA A 45 8.89 -7.40 -14.61
CA ALA A 45 8.40 -6.24 -13.87
C ALA A 45 7.70 -6.65 -12.56
N LEU A 46 7.03 -7.80 -12.54
CA LEU A 46 6.46 -8.35 -11.33
C LEU A 46 7.55 -8.73 -10.32
N CYS A 47 8.58 -9.48 -10.74
CA CYS A 47 9.72 -9.82 -9.88
C CYS A 47 10.36 -8.56 -9.29
N ALA A 48 10.61 -7.54 -10.11
CA ALA A 48 11.19 -6.28 -9.66
C ALA A 48 10.31 -5.56 -8.63
N HIS A 49 8.98 -5.62 -8.75
CA HIS A 49 8.08 -5.07 -7.74
C HIS A 49 8.17 -5.83 -6.41
N ILE A 50 8.31 -7.16 -6.42
CA ILE A 50 8.49 -7.94 -5.19
C ILE A 50 9.83 -7.61 -4.52
N GLU A 51 10.92 -7.58 -5.28
CA GLU A 51 12.25 -7.20 -4.78
C GLU A 51 12.26 -5.79 -4.19
N HIS A 52 11.64 -4.83 -4.88
CA HIS A 52 11.52 -3.47 -4.37
C HIS A 52 10.68 -3.44 -3.09
N ALA A 53 9.53 -4.13 -3.05
CA ALA A 53 8.70 -4.18 -1.85
C ALA A 53 9.50 -4.67 -0.63
N GLU A 54 10.21 -5.80 -0.77
CA GLU A 54 11.07 -6.33 0.28
C GLU A 54 12.11 -5.29 0.72
N LEU A 55 12.86 -4.73 -0.23
CA LEU A 55 13.89 -3.73 0.07
C LEU A 55 13.32 -2.53 0.84
N PHE A 56 12.18 -1.98 0.39
CA PHE A 56 11.53 -0.86 1.06
C PHE A 56 11.14 -1.18 2.50
N TYR A 57 10.56 -2.35 2.77
CA TYR A 57 10.18 -2.75 4.12
C TYR A 57 11.39 -3.08 5.01
N GLN A 58 12.41 -3.74 4.48
CA GLN A 58 13.66 -3.99 5.22
C GLN A 58 14.34 -2.68 5.60
N GLN A 59 14.46 -1.73 4.66
CA GLN A 59 15.00 -0.41 4.97
C GLN A 59 14.11 0.35 5.96
N ALA A 60 12.78 0.20 5.88
CA ALA A 60 11.86 0.80 6.83
C ALA A 60 12.06 0.28 8.26
N ALA A 61 12.41 -1.00 8.43
CA ALA A 61 12.67 -1.63 9.73
C ALA A 61 13.93 -1.06 10.40
N HIS A 62 14.96 -0.74 9.62
CA HIS A 62 16.22 -0.16 10.11
C HIS A 62 16.21 1.38 10.18
N SER A 63 15.18 2.01 9.62
CA SER A 63 15.09 3.47 9.52
C SER A 63 14.53 4.12 10.78
N THR A 64 14.87 5.39 10.99
CA THR A 64 14.19 6.21 11.98
C THR A 64 12.72 6.42 11.60
N VAL A 65 11.89 6.74 12.60
CA VAL A 65 10.46 7.02 12.38
C VAL A 65 10.24 8.17 11.39
N PHE A 66 11.23 9.05 11.20
CA PHE A 66 11.12 10.19 10.29
C PHE A 66 10.89 9.80 8.83
N ILE A 67 11.48 8.69 8.37
CA ILE A 67 11.38 8.23 6.97
C ILE A 67 10.65 6.89 6.84
N GLN A 68 10.48 6.16 7.94
CA GLN A 68 9.76 4.89 8.01
C GLN A 68 8.39 4.87 7.28
N PRO A 69 7.47 5.85 7.45
CA PRO A 69 6.18 5.84 6.75
C PRO A 69 6.32 6.00 5.23
N VAL A 70 7.32 6.75 4.76
CA VAL A 70 7.58 6.91 3.33
C VAL A 70 7.98 5.56 2.75
N LEU A 71 8.92 4.87 3.40
CA LEU A 71 9.40 3.57 2.93
C LEU A 71 8.29 2.51 2.93
N GLN A 72 7.51 2.41 4.01
CA GLN A 72 6.38 1.47 4.07
C GLN A 72 5.31 1.77 3.01
N PHE A 73 5.00 3.04 2.77
CA PHE A 73 4.03 3.42 1.73
C PHE A 73 4.50 3.01 0.33
N TYR A 74 5.75 3.27 -0.03
CA TYR A 74 6.27 2.89 -1.35
C TYR A 74 6.47 1.37 -1.47
N GLY A 75 6.82 0.67 -0.39
CA GLY A 75 6.79 -0.80 -0.34
C GLY A 75 5.39 -1.37 -0.61
N MET A 76 4.35 -0.79 0.01
CA MET A 76 2.96 -1.15 -0.24
C MET A 76 2.51 -0.86 -1.68
N ILE A 77 2.94 0.27 -2.27
CA ILE A 77 2.68 0.56 -3.69
C ILE A 77 3.22 -0.55 -4.59
N HIS A 78 4.43 -1.04 -4.30
CA HIS A 78 5.05 -2.12 -5.07
C HIS A 78 4.26 -3.43 -4.95
N LEU A 79 3.82 -3.81 -3.75
CA LEU A 79 2.95 -4.97 -3.55
C LEU A 79 1.62 -4.83 -4.30
N PHE A 80 0.98 -3.66 -4.25
CA PHE A 80 -0.27 -3.40 -4.97
C PHE A 80 -0.09 -3.53 -6.49
N LYS A 81 1.00 -3.00 -7.04
CA LYS A 81 1.29 -3.10 -8.48
C LYS A 81 1.54 -4.55 -8.89
N ALA A 82 2.34 -5.30 -8.13
CA ALA A 82 2.56 -6.73 -8.40
C ALA A 82 1.24 -7.52 -8.36
N ALA A 83 0.39 -7.26 -7.37
CA ALA A 83 -0.89 -7.93 -7.24
C ALA A 83 -1.89 -7.57 -8.35
N ILE A 84 -1.91 -6.31 -8.79
CA ILE A 84 -2.71 -5.92 -9.96
C ILE A 84 -2.19 -6.64 -11.21
N MET A 85 -0.87 -6.68 -11.40
CA MET A 85 -0.25 -7.38 -12.54
C MET A 85 -0.57 -8.88 -12.54
N MET A 86 -0.73 -9.53 -11.38
CA MET A 86 -1.17 -10.93 -11.32
C MET A 86 -2.54 -11.18 -11.98
N LYS A 87 -3.38 -10.15 -12.09
CA LYS A 87 -4.75 -10.25 -12.62
C LYS A 87 -4.96 -9.52 -13.94
N ASP A 88 -4.23 -8.44 -14.16
CA ASP A 88 -4.42 -7.52 -15.27
C ASP A 88 -3.06 -7.17 -15.92
N PRO A 89 -2.71 -7.81 -17.06
CA PRO A 89 -1.47 -7.51 -17.77
C PRO A 89 -1.49 -6.13 -18.42
N PHE A 90 -2.64 -5.48 -18.58
CA PHE A 90 -2.75 -4.21 -19.30
C PHE A 90 -2.53 -3.01 -18.39
N HIS A 91 -2.48 -3.20 -17.08
CA HIS A 91 -2.23 -2.13 -16.14
C HIS A 91 -0.76 -1.63 -16.21
N PRO A 92 -0.51 -0.31 -16.20
CA PRO A 92 -1.49 0.78 -16.30
C PRO A 92 -1.88 1.09 -17.76
N GLU A 93 -3.19 1.09 -18.03
CA GLU A 93 -3.75 1.45 -19.34
C GLU A 93 -3.74 2.96 -19.59
N LYS A 94 -3.84 3.74 -18.50
CA LYS A 94 -4.01 5.21 -18.55
C LYS A 94 -3.07 5.88 -17.56
N THR A 95 -2.58 7.06 -17.93
CA THR A 95 -1.67 7.86 -17.09
C THR A 95 -2.28 8.23 -15.73
N ASN A 96 -3.61 8.38 -15.65
CA ASN A 96 -4.29 8.65 -14.38
C ASN A 96 -4.22 7.48 -13.39
N GLN A 97 -3.94 6.25 -13.84
CA GLN A 97 -3.73 5.09 -12.96
C GLN A 97 -2.33 5.10 -12.30
N LEU A 98 -1.41 5.95 -12.78
CA LEU A 98 -0.11 6.16 -12.16
C LEU A 98 -0.19 7.01 -10.88
N ALA A 99 -1.27 7.77 -10.69
CA ALA A 99 -1.52 8.54 -9.48
C ALA A 99 -1.85 7.62 -8.29
N HIS A 100 -1.67 8.10 -7.06
CA HIS A 100 -1.96 7.31 -5.85
C HIS A 100 -3.45 6.95 -5.68
N GLY A 101 -4.37 7.68 -6.33
CA GLY A 101 -5.82 7.47 -6.17
C GLY A 101 -6.42 8.09 -4.91
N VAL A 102 -5.64 8.92 -4.21
CA VAL A 102 -6.01 9.56 -2.95
C VAL A 102 -5.34 10.93 -2.85
N SER A 103 -5.89 11.82 -2.03
CA SER A 103 -5.31 13.15 -1.76
C SER A 103 -5.53 13.59 -0.32
N SER A 104 -4.59 14.33 0.24
CA SER A 104 -4.74 15.03 1.52
C SER A 104 -4.96 16.54 1.33
N ARG A 105 -5.41 17.22 2.38
CA ARG A 105 -5.49 18.69 2.40
C ARG A 105 -4.09 19.29 2.29
N LYS A 106 -3.91 20.23 1.36
CA LYS A 106 -2.64 20.95 1.11
C LYS A 106 -2.26 21.92 2.22
N ILE A 107 -3.25 22.50 2.91
CA ILE A 107 -3.04 23.48 3.99
C ILE A 107 -3.59 22.85 5.28
N LYS A 108 -2.73 22.73 6.28
CA LYS A 108 -3.10 22.23 7.60
C LYS A 108 -3.70 23.33 8.47
N LYS A 109 -4.54 22.94 9.44
CA LYS A 109 -5.14 23.87 10.41
C LYS A 109 -4.07 24.37 11.39
N LYS A 110 -4.30 25.54 12.00
CA LYS A 110 -3.36 26.17 12.96
C LYS A 110 -3.05 25.30 14.19
N HIS A 111 -4.02 24.50 14.65
CA HIS A 111 -3.85 23.49 15.71
C HIS A 111 -4.02 22.10 15.11
N TYR A 112 -3.05 21.67 14.31
CA TYR A 112 -3.11 20.40 13.59
C TYR A 112 -2.76 19.22 14.50
N THR A 113 -3.63 18.21 14.51
CA THR A 113 -3.38 16.86 15.01
C THR A 113 -3.58 15.88 13.85
N PHE A 114 -2.84 14.78 13.85
CA PHE A 114 -2.95 13.81 12.76
C PHE A 114 -4.24 13.01 12.84
N LEU A 115 -4.68 12.66 14.05
CA LEU A 115 -5.92 11.90 14.25
C LEU A 115 -7.19 12.62 13.75
N GLU A 116 -7.17 13.96 13.67
CA GLU A 116 -8.27 14.77 13.12
C GLU A 116 -8.06 15.13 11.64
N ASP A 117 -7.00 14.60 11.00
CA ASP A 117 -6.77 14.80 9.58
C ASP A 117 -7.69 13.93 8.73
N THR A 118 -7.76 14.25 7.44
CA THR A 118 -8.62 13.55 6.49
C THR A 118 -7.89 13.23 5.20
N VAL A 119 -8.26 12.12 4.59
CA VAL A 119 -7.84 11.71 3.26
C VAL A 119 -9.05 11.54 2.35
N LYS A 120 -8.96 12.04 1.13
CA LYS A 120 -10.02 11.93 0.13
C LYS A 120 -9.67 10.87 -0.90
N ILE A 121 -10.59 9.93 -1.13
CA ILE A 121 -10.51 8.95 -2.22
C ILE A 121 -10.83 9.67 -3.53
N GLN A 122 -9.98 9.45 -4.54
CA GLN A 122 -10.13 10.03 -5.87
C GLN A 122 -10.78 9.04 -6.83
N LYS A 123 -11.29 9.55 -7.97
CA LYS A 123 -11.97 8.75 -8.99
C LYS A 123 -11.06 7.73 -9.67
N HIS A 124 -9.77 8.05 -9.79
CA HIS A 124 -8.80 7.26 -10.54
C HIS A 124 -7.45 7.26 -9.83
N GLY A 125 -6.67 6.21 -10.07
CA GLY A 125 -5.35 5.99 -9.46
C GLY A 125 -5.25 4.60 -8.84
N LEU A 126 -4.08 4.31 -8.27
CA LEU A 126 -3.72 2.98 -7.77
C LEU A 126 -4.71 2.44 -6.73
N TYR A 127 -5.14 3.26 -5.77
CA TYR A 127 -6.14 2.87 -4.77
C TYR A 127 -7.44 2.35 -5.41
N THR A 128 -8.00 3.12 -6.35
CA THR A 128 -9.21 2.77 -7.11
C THR A 128 -9.01 1.51 -7.95
N THR A 129 -7.88 1.42 -8.68
CA THR A 129 -7.58 0.24 -9.50
C THR A 129 -7.48 -1.03 -8.65
N PHE A 130 -6.78 -0.97 -7.51
CA PHE A 130 -6.67 -2.10 -6.59
C PHE A 130 -8.05 -2.52 -6.07
N SER A 131 -8.87 -1.55 -5.67
CA SER A 131 -10.22 -1.77 -5.14
C SER A 131 -11.14 -2.45 -6.17
N GLU A 132 -11.12 -1.98 -7.41
CA GLU A 132 -11.97 -2.51 -8.48
C GLU A 132 -11.48 -3.88 -8.96
N LYS A 133 -10.17 -4.01 -9.21
CA LYS A 133 -9.61 -5.22 -9.81
C LYS A 133 -9.49 -6.35 -8.80
N LEU A 134 -9.05 -6.10 -7.57
CA LEU A 134 -8.73 -7.17 -6.61
C LEU A 134 -9.77 -7.35 -5.50
N LEU A 135 -10.46 -6.28 -5.09
CA LEU A 135 -11.49 -6.34 -4.05
C LEU A 135 -12.91 -6.37 -4.61
N HIS A 136 -13.08 -6.27 -5.92
CA HIS A 136 -14.37 -6.28 -6.60
C HIS A 136 -15.34 -5.20 -6.07
N CYS A 137 -14.81 -4.06 -5.64
CA CYS A 137 -15.60 -2.94 -5.15
C CYS A 137 -15.26 -1.65 -5.90
N SER A 138 -16.28 -0.86 -6.23
CA SER A 138 -16.10 0.48 -6.80
C SER A 138 -16.10 1.51 -5.68
N PRO A 139 -14.93 2.05 -5.28
CA PRO A 139 -14.87 2.93 -4.13
C PRO A 139 -15.54 4.26 -4.45
N ARG A 140 -16.34 4.76 -3.51
CA ARG A 140 -16.96 6.09 -3.62
C ARG A 140 -15.91 7.16 -3.31
N MET A 141 -16.03 8.32 -3.96
CA MET A 141 -15.19 9.49 -3.69
C MET A 141 -15.60 10.17 -2.38
N ILE A 142 -15.26 9.54 -1.26
CA ILE A 142 -15.53 10.03 0.08
C ILE A 142 -14.27 10.60 0.74
N THR A 143 -14.48 11.45 1.74
CA THR A 143 -13.42 11.90 2.63
C THR A 143 -13.50 11.07 3.91
N CYS A 144 -12.39 10.42 4.24
CA CYS A 144 -12.25 9.59 5.43
C CYS A 144 -11.45 10.34 6.48
N ASP A 145 -11.86 10.20 7.73
CA ASP A 145 -11.19 10.75 8.91
C ASP A 145 -10.17 9.75 9.48
N MET A 146 -9.00 10.22 9.93
CA MET A 146 -7.92 9.34 10.41
C MET A 146 -8.33 8.54 11.64
N HIS A 147 -9.01 9.17 12.62
CA HIS A 147 -9.48 8.47 13.80
C HIS A 147 -10.46 7.34 13.45
N GLN A 148 -11.37 7.58 12.50
CA GLN A 148 -12.26 6.52 11.98
C GLN A 148 -11.48 5.39 11.28
N LEU A 149 -10.46 5.73 10.49
CA LEU A 149 -9.63 4.74 9.81
C LEU A 149 -8.87 3.86 10.83
N PHE A 150 -8.28 4.45 11.87
CA PHE A 150 -7.61 3.67 12.93
C PHE A 150 -8.56 2.73 13.68
N ASN A 151 -9.77 3.20 13.98
CA ASN A 151 -10.78 2.36 14.63
C ASN A 151 -11.20 1.19 13.72
N SER A 152 -11.32 1.43 12.41
CA SER A 152 -11.71 0.38 11.46
C SER A 152 -10.71 -0.79 11.37
N LEU A 153 -9.44 -0.60 11.75
CA LEU A 153 -8.45 -1.69 11.78
C LEU A 153 -8.73 -2.76 12.85
N HIS A 154 -9.57 -2.43 13.84
CA HIS A 154 -9.94 -3.32 14.95
C HIS A 154 -11.42 -3.74 14.86
N ASP A 155 -12.14 -3.27 13.85
CA ASP A 155 -13.55 -3.57 13.65
C ASP A 155 -13.69 -5.00 13.08
N PRO A 156 -14.49 -5.89 13.69
CA PRO A 156 -14.76 -7.20 13.13
C PRO A 156 -15.53 -7.17 11.80
N CYS A 157 -16.21 -6.06 11.47
CA CYS A 157 -16.97 -5.88 10.23
C CYS A 157 -16.70 -4.50 9.60
N PRO A 158 -15.47 -4.25 9.12
CA PRO A 158 -15.07 -2.94 8.64
C PRO A 158 -15.75 -2.59 7.31
N SER A 159 -16.05 -1.30 7.13
CA SER A 159 -16.64 -0.79 5.87
C SER A 159 -15.65 -0.75 4.70
N LEU A 160 -14.34 -0.72 5.00
CA LEU A 160 -13.25 -0.78 4.03
C LEU A 160 -12.43 -2.04 4.27
N HIS A 161 -11.88 -2.62 3.21
CA HIS A 161 -10.95 -3.73 3.34
C HIS A 161 -9.68 -3.28 4.06
N ASN A 162 -9.07 -4.14 4.88
CA ASN A 162 -7.88 -3.80 5.67
C ASN A 162 -6.75 -3.19 4.81
N MET A 163 -6.50 -3.71 3.61
CA MET A 163 -5.49 -3.14 2.69
C MET A 163 -5.84 -1.73 2.21
N GLN A 164 -7.13 -1.40 2.04
CA GLN A 164 -7.54 -0.03 1.71
C GLN A 164 -7.24 0.91 2.88
N THR A 165 -7.63 0.54 4.10
CA THR A 165 -7.38 1.35 5.30
C THR A 165 -5.89 1.60 5.52
N HIS A 166 -5.04 0.56 5.42
CA HIS A 166 -3.59 0.72 5.53
C HIS A 166 -3.04 1.66 4.46
N TYR A 167 -3.49 1.55 3.21
CA TYR A 167 -3.06 2.43 2.13
C TYR A 167 -3.40 3.91 2.42
N LEU A 168 -4.61 4.18 2.92
CA LEU A 168 -5.08 5.52 3.26
C LEU A 168 -4.27 6.19 4.38
N ILE A 169 -3.97 5.43 5.43
CA ILE A 169 -3.18 5.90 6.57
C ILE A 169 -1.72 6.09 6.17
N LEU A 170 -1.09 5.09 5.52
CA LEU A 170 0.30 5.17 5.08
C LEU A 170 0.53 6.28 4.05
N TYR A 171 -0.41 6.48 3.12
CA TYR A 171 -0.36 7.62 2.20
C TYR A 171 -0.28 8.94 2.98
N SER A 172 -1.18 9.14 3.94
CA SER A 172 -1.25 10.38 4.72
C SER A 172 0.00 10.61 5.56
N LEU A 173 0.51 9.57 6.22
CA LEU A 173 1.78 9.65 6.97
C LEU A 173 2.96 9.94 6.05
N SER A 174 3.03 9.31 4.87
CA SER A 174 4.08 9.60 3.89
C SER A 174 4.05 11.04 3.39
N MET A 175 2.86 11.66 3.33
CA MET A 175 2.71 13.06 2.94
C MET A 175 3.20 13.99 4.04
N LEU A 176 2.87 13.72 5.31
CA LEU A 176 3.37 14.51 6.44
C LEU A 176 4.89 14.46 6.54
N ALA A 177 5.47 13.25 6.43
CA ALA A 177 6.91 13.05 6.51
C ALA A 177 7.70 13.79 5.42
N ARG A 178 7.08 14.11 4.27
CA ARG A 178 7.74 14.76 3.13
C ARG A 178 7.42 16.25 3.00
N TYR A 179 6.22 16.67 3.38
CA TYR A 179 5.71 18.00 3.05
C TYR A 179 5.35 18.84 4.27
N GLU A 180 5.13 18.25 5.45
CA GLU A 180 4.83 18.96 6.70
C GLU A 180 6.00 18.85 7.68
N THR A 181 7.21 19.22 7.22
CA THR A 181 8.48 18.98 7.92
C THR A 181 8.50 19.49 9.36
N GLU A 182 8.01 20.72 9.61
CA GLU A 182 8.01 21.31 10.95
C GLU A 182 7.10 20.51 11.90
N TRP A 183 5.85 20.27 11.52
CA TRP A 183 4.92 19.52 12.37
C TRP A 183 5.39 18.08 12.58
N TRP A 184 5.85 17.41 11.51
CA TRP A 184 6.37 16.05 11.59
C TRP A 184 7.56 15.97 12.54
N HIS A 185 8.51 16.90 12.44
CA HIS A 185 9.63 16.97 13.36
C HIS A 185 9.19 17.18 14.80
N ARG A 186 8.28 18.12 15.05
CA ARG A 186 7.77 18.36 16.39
C ARG A 186 7.07 17.14 16.99
N CYS A 187 6.23 16.47 16.21
CA CYS A 187 5.50 15.28 16.63
C CYS A 187 6.46 14.13 17.01
N MET A 188 7.49 13.87 16.21
CA MET A 188 8.46 12.79 16.45
C MET A 188 9.46 13.10 17.57
N THR A 189 9.82 14.37 17.75
CA THR A 189 10.81 14.81 18.76
C THR A 189 10.19 15.06 20.12
N TYR A 190 9.17 15.92 20.18
CA TYR A 190 8.60 16.39 21.46
C TYR A 190 7.50 15.49 21.99
N LYS A 191 6.80 14.74 21.11
CA LYS A 191 5.82 13.70 21.49
C LYS A 191 4.73 14.22 22.43
N GLU A 192 4.29 15.46 22.20
CA GLU A 192 3.36 16.20 23.08
C GLU A 192 1.92 15.67 23.02
N THR A 193 1.53 15.00 21.92
CA THR A 193 0.17 14.51 21.68
C THR A 193 0.13 12.98 21.59
N THR A 194 -1.09 12.43 21.63
CA THR A 194 -1.35 11.01 21.37
C THR A 194 -1.06 10.58 19.94
N ASP A 195 -0.77 11.51 19.02
CA ASP A 195 -0.42 11.17 17.63
C ASP A 195 0.85 10.30 17.59
N TYR A 196 1.90 10.64 18.34
CA TYR A 196 3.17 9.89 18.33
C TYR A 196 3.00 8.40 18.65
N PRO A 197 2.43 8.00 19.81
CA PRO A 197 2.28 6.58 20.13
C PRO A 197 1.36 5.84 19.14
N VAL A 198 0.29 6.48 18.66
CA VAL A 198 -0.61 5.87 17.67
C VAL A 198 0.12 5.62 16.35
N ILE A 199 0.85 6.63 15.84
CA ILE A 199 1.64 6.52 14.61
C ILE A 199 2.71 5.43 14.77
N LYS A 200 3.45 5.41 15.88
CA LYS A 200 4.53 4.43 16.07
C LYS A 200 4.00 3.00 16.19
N SER A 201 2.88 2.82 16.89
CA SER A 201 2.20 1.53 16.99
C SER A 201 1.70 1.07 15.62
N PHE A 202 1.05 1.96 14.87
CA PHE A 202 0.55 1.66 13.53
C PHE A 202 1.67 1.29 12.56
N LEU A 203 2.78 2.03 12.51
CA LEU A 203 3.90 1.70 11.63
C LEU A 203 4.53 0.34 11.96
N THR A 204 4.48 -0.05 13.23
CA THR A 204 4.92 -1.38 13.66
C THR A 204 3.94 -2.46 13.20
N TYR A 205 2.64 -2.22 13.37
CA TYR A 205 1.58 -3.13 12.94
C TYR A 205 1.55 -3.30 11.42
N ALA A 206 1.55 -2.20 10.66
CA ALA A 206 1.50 -2.18 9.21
C ALA A 206 2.70 -2.87 8.56
N ALA A 207 3.89 -2.78 9.18
CA ALA A 207 5.11 -3.45 8.69
C ALA A 207 4.96 -4.97 8.55
N HIS A 208 4.11 -5.59 9.38
CA HIS A 208 3.81 -7.02 9.29
C HIS A 208 2.52 -7.28 8.52
N GLN A 209 1.45 -6.55 8.84
CA GLN A 209 0.10 -6.85 8.39
C GLN A 209 -0.13 -6.57 6.90
N VAL A 210 0.54 -5.57 6.35
CA VAL A 210 0.45 -5.27 4.91
C VAL A 210 1.10 -6.37 4.08
N PRO A 211 2.40 -6.70 4.26
CA PRO A 211 3.00 -7.76 3.46
C PRO A 211 2.39 -9.12 3.73
N ASP A 212 1.91 -9.45 4.94
CA ASP A 212 1.19 -10.71 5.17
C ASP A 212 -0.18 -10.73 4.47
N GLY A 213 -0.98 -9.69 4.63
CA GLY A 213 -2.29 -9.58 3.98
C GLY A 213 -2.23 -9.55 2.46
N MET A 214 -1.10 -9.16 1.86
CA MET A 214 -0.90 -9.16 0.41
C MET A 214 -0.68 -10.55 -0.19
N ARG A 215 -0.41 -11.57 0.63
CA ARG A 215 -0.18 -12.96 0.16
C ARG A 215 -1.39 -13.51 -0.58
N VAL A 216 -2.60 -13.24 -0.11
CA VAL A 216 -3.85 -13.70 -0.74
C VAL A 216 -4.03 -13.21 -2.18
N PHE A 217 -3.39 -12.10 -2.55
CA PHE A 217 -3.49 -11.56 -3.91
C PHE A 217 -2.33 -12.01 -4.81
N LEU A 218 -1.21 -12.42 -4.20
CA LEU A 218 0.05 -12.70 -4.86
C LEU A 218 0.35 -14.19 -4.99
N LEU A 219 -0.15 -15.02 -4.07
CA LEU A 219 0.18 -16.45 -3.96
C LEU A 219 -1.03 -17.37 -4.12
N ASP A 220 -2.21 -16.92 -3.70
CA ASP A 220 -3.48 -17.63 -3.89
C ASP A 220 -4.12 -17.24 -5.23
#